data_AF-A0A7R9EXF2-F1
#
_entry.id   AF-A0A7R9EXF2-F1
#
_cell.length_a   1.000
_cell.length_b   1.000
_cell.length_c   1.000
_cell.angle_alpha   90.00
_cell.angle_beta   90.00
_cell.angle_gamma   90.00
#
_symmetry.space_group_name_H-M   'P 1'
#
loop_
_entity.id
_entity.type
_entity.pdbx_description
1 polymer ?
#
loop_
_entity_poly.entity_id
_entity_poly.type
_entity_poly.pdbx_seq_one_letter_code
_entity_poly.pdbx_strand_id
1 'polypeptide(L)'
;MSKKEIREKALLFLENRKNANNLVEIILLLEQNEKSIQSTILALEIIFLEVLKRKEMVDSIGEDDVDSPEVKYRHWLQECYDDSFTKLTHLLTKQNQPVQKQALSTIMKLVAQEGKHPIKPTDQKKFHFPVHRLQPVVLALLSSEHNTSHLIARFQEFTAYKDVSFHVWKLLLDIAQSHKRPNCIFIRNFLDLMDKVPLSKSPVPASENVGDAGSSTLCGVEGRWQTLC
;
A
#
# COMPACT_ATOMS: atom_id res chain seq x y z
N MET A 1 -4.08 24.99 -3.32
CA MET A 1 -4.29 24.31 -4.62
C MET A 1 -5.67 23.68 -4.61
N SER A 2 -6.45 23.88 -5.67
CA SER A 2 -7.79 23.28 -5.83
C SER A 2 -7.70 21.80 -6.19
N LYS A 3 -8.79 21.05 -5.98
CA LYS A 3 -8.86 19.62 -6.32
C LYS A 3 -8.59 19.36 -7.81
N LYS A 4 -9.06 20.28 -8.67
CA LYS A 4 -8.89 20.22 -10.13
C LYS A 4 -7.43 20.44 -10.52
N GLU A 5 -6.79 21.47 -9.97
CA GLU A 5 -5.37 21.76 -10.20
C GLU A 5 -4.46 20.60 -9.79
N ILE A 6 -4.71 19.98 -8.63
CA ILE A 6 -3.93 18.83 -8.15
C ILE A 6 -4.01 17.67 -9.15
N ARG A 7 -5.21 17.36 -9.64
CA ARG A 7 -5.42 16.30 -10.63
C ARG A 7 -4.76 16.63 -11.97
N GLU A 8 -4.87 17.87 -12.44
CA GLU A 8 -4.21 18.31 -13.68
C GLU A 8 -2.70 18.18 -13.59
N LYS A 9 -2.09 18.60 -12.48
CA LYS A 9 -0.65 18.42 -12.24
C LYS A 9 -0.21 16.96 -12.27
N ALA A 10 -1.01 16.06 -11.71
CA ALA A 10 -0.75 14.63 -11.74
C ALA A 10 -0.78 14.06 -13.17
N LEU A 11 -1.76 14.47 -13.97
CA LEU A 11 -1.86 14.06 -15.38
C LEU A 11 -0.71 14.62 -16.22
N LEU A 12 -0.34 15.89 -16.01
CA LEU A 12 0.80 16.51 -16.69
C LEU A 12 2.13 15.80 -16.34
N PHE A 13 2.31 15.38 -15.09
CA PHE A 13 3.46 14.55 -14.70
C PHE A 13 3.50 13.24 -15.49
N LEU A 14 2.38 12.53 -15.57
CA LEU A 14 2.28 11.24 -16.28
C LEU A 14 2.41 11.36 -17.80
N GLU A 15 2.15 12.54 -18.36
CA GLU A 15 2.31 12.81 -19.80
C GLU A 15 3.78 13.04 -20.19
N ASN A 16 4.55 13.75 -19.35
CA ASN A 16 5.92 14.11 -19.70
C ASN A 16 6.81 14.35 -18.47
N ARG A 17 7.99 13.69 -18.46
CA ARG A 17 9.01 13.79 -17.40
C ARG A 17 9.49 15.22 -17.11
N LYS A 18 9.39 16.14 -18.08
CA LYS A 18 9.69 17.58 -17.86
C LYS A 18 8.86 18.21 -16.75
N ASN A 19 7.71 17.60 -16.42
CA ASN A 19 6.80 18.04 -15.37
C ASN A 19 7.11 17.38 -14.02
N ALA A 20 8.31 16.84 -13.80
CA ALA A 20 8.74 16.19 -12.55
C ALA A 20 8.46 17.02 -11.28
N ASN A 21 8.62 18.34 -11.37
CA ASN A 21 8.33 19.25 -10.25
C ASN A 21 6.88 19.17 -9.76
N ASN A 22 5.91 18.80 -10.62
CA ASN A 22 4.53 18.61 -10.21
C ASN A 22 4.38 17.49 -9.17
N LEU A 23 5.15 16.40 -9.28
CA LEU A 23 5.12 15.33 -8.29
C LEU A 23 5.63 15.84 -6.93
N VAL A 24 6.76 16.54 -6.93
CA VAL A 24 7.34 17.14 -5.71
C VAL A 24 6.33 18.06 -5.03
N GLU A 25 5.68 18.94 -5.79
CA GLU A 25 4.65 19.83 -5.25
C GLU A 25 3.45 19.06 -4.67
N ILE A 26 2.98 18.01 -5.34
CA ILE A 26 1.88 17.17 -4.84
C ILE A 26 2.27 16.47 -3.54
N ILE A 27 3.49 15.94 -3.44
CA ILE A 27 3.99 15.27 -2.23
C ILE A 27 4.02 16.25 -1.05
N LEU A 28 4.52 17.48 -1.27
CA LEU A 28 4.56 18.53 -0.24
C LEU A 28 3.17 18.91 0.29
N LEU A 29 2.12 18.79 -0.54
CA LEU A 29 0.75 19.09 -0.10
C LEU A 29 0.21 18.10 0.94
N LEU A 30 0.80 16.90 1.10
CA LEU A 30 0.37 15.94 2.14
C LEU A 30 0.60 16.48 3.56
N GLU A 31 1.59 17.36 3.75
CA GLU A 31 1.97 17.89 5.07
C GLU A 31 1.39 19.28 5.34
N GLN A 32 1.04 20.03 4.30
CA GLN A 32 0.77 21.46 4.40
C GLN A 32 -0.72 21.81 4.36
N ASN A 33 -1.59 20.96 3.80
CA ASN A 33 -2.96 21.37 3.46
C ASN A 33 -4.04 20.33 3.77
N GLU A 34 -4.72 20.52 4.90
CA GLU A 34 -5.85 19.67 5.32
C GLU A 34 -7.04 19.72 4.36
N LYS A 35 -7.30 20.85 3.68
CA LYS A 35 -8.52 21.03 2.86
C LYS A 35 -8.48 20.23 1.56
N SER A 36 -7.28 19.98 1.01
CA SER A 36 -7.10 19.24 -0.24
C SER A 36 -6.50 17.86 -0.06
N ILE A 37 -6.24 17.43 1.18
CA ILE A 37 -5.44 16.23 1.47
C ILE A 37 -5.99 14.97 0.78
N GLN A 38 -7.31 14.75 0.76
CA GLN A 38 -7.89 13.60 0.06
C GLN A 38 -7.66 13.63 -1.45
N SER A 39 -7.70 14.81 -2.06
CA SER A 39 -7.41 14.97 -3.49
C SER A 39 -5.92 14.78 -3.79
N THR A 40 -5.05 15.20 -2.86
CA THR A 40 -3.61 14.91 -2.92
C THR A 40 -3.35 13.41 -2.87
N ILE A 41 -3.97 12.70 -1.91
CA ILE A 41 -3.85 11.24 -1.79
C ILE A 41 -4.27 10.54 -3.09
N LEU A 42 -5.41 10.92 -3.66
CA LEU A 42 -5.92 10.35 -4.92
C LEU A 42 -5.01 10.68 -6.12
N ALA A 43 -4.38 11.84 -6.15
CA ALA A 43 -3.42 12.18 -7.20
C ALA A 43 -2.17 11.31 -7.12
N LEU A 44 -1.64 11.06 -5.92
CA LEU A 44 -0.53 10.11 -5.72
C LEU A 44 -0.94 8.68 -6.07
N GLU A 45 -2.18 8.27 -5.75
CA GLU A 45 -2.74 6.99 -6.20
C GLU A 45 -2.63 6.87 -7.73
N ILE A 46 -3.15 7.86 -8.47
CA ILE A 46 -3.14 7.86 -9.94
C ILE A 46 -1.71 7.80 -10.48
N ILE A 47 -0.81 8.63 -9.95
CA ILE A 47 0.57 8.72 -10.41
C ILE A 47 1.27 7.37 -10.22
N PHE A 48 1.30 6.86 -8.99
CA PHE A 48 2.14 5.69 -8.70
C PHE A 48 1.53 4.39 -9.22
N LEU A 49 0.20 4.27 -9.32
CA LEU A 49 -0.39 3.12 -9.99
C LEU A 49 0.06 3.02 -11.45
N GLU A 50 0.11 4.15 -12.15
CA GLU A 50 0.51 4.20 -13.57
C GLU A 50 2.03 4.06 -13.73
N VAL A 51 2.84 4.70 -12.89
CA VAL A 51 4.30 4.56 -12.87
C VAL A 51 4.72 3.10 -12.65
N LEU A 52 4.10 2.41 -11.67
CA LEU A 52 4.34 0.99 -11.42
C LEU A 52 3.94 0.13 -12.62
N LYS A 53 2.76 0.41 -13.20
CA LYS A 53 2.24 -0.31 -14.38
C LYS A 53 3.19 -0.21 -15.58
N ARG A 54 3.74 0.98 -15.81
CA ARG A 54 4.69 1.28 -16.89
C ARG A 54 6.10 0.77 -16.59
N LYS A 55 6.35 0.24 -15.39
CA LYS A 55 7.64 -0.24 -14.92
C LYS A 55 8.74 0.83 -14.94
N GLU A 56 8.36 2.10 -14.79
CA GLU A 56 9.32 3.22 -14.84
C GLU A 56 10.28 3.26 -13.64
N MET A 57 9.96 2.51 -12.57
CA MET A 57 10.80 2.36 -11.38
C MET A 57 11.59 1.04 -11.34
N VAL A 58 11.46 0.14 -12.32
CA VAL A 58 12.10 -1.19 -12.26
C VAL A 58 13.58 -1.08 -12.60
N ASP A 59 14.45 -1.63 -11.74
CA ASP A 59 15.88 -1.69 -12.01
C ASP A 59 16.15 -2.65 -13.18
N SER A 60 16.85 -2.19 -14.20
CA SER A 60 17.27 -3.06 -15.31
C SER A 60 18.46 -3.91 -14.88
N ILE A 61 18.38 -5.22 -15.12
CA ILE A 61 19.54 -6.11 -14.92
C ILE A 61 20.57 -5.79 -16.02
N GLY A 62 21.76 -5.32 -15.62
CA GLY A 62 22.89 -5.08 -16.55
C GLY A 62 23.02 -3.64 -17.07
N GLU A 63 22.46 -2.63 -16.39
CA GLU A 63 22.82 -1.24 -16.67
C GLU A 63 24.22 -0.94 -16.13
N ASP A 64 25.20 -0.94 -17.04
CA ASP A 64 26.63 -0.72 -16.74
C ASP A 64 26.96 0.75 -16.39
N ASP A 65 26.07 1.69 -16.70
CA ASP A 65 26.24 3.12 -16.41
C ASP A 65 25.26 3.63 -15.35
N VAL A 66 25.66 3.43 -14.09
CA VAL A 66 24.96 3.90 -12.89
C VAL A 66 24.77 5.43 -12.88
N ASP A 67 25.57 6.16 -13.65
CA ASP A 67 25.54 7.62 -13.70
C ASP A 67 24.67 8.21 -14.81
N SER A 68 24.03 7.36 -15.62
CA SER A 68 23.15 7.81 -16.70
C SER A 68 21.96 8.64 -16.17
N PRO A 69 21.49 9.65 -16.92
CA PRO A 69 20.32 10.43 -16.52
C PRO A 69 19.06 9.58 -16.30
N GLU A 70 18.94 8.46 -16.99
CA GLU A 70 17.81 7.53 -16.85
C GLU A 70 17.85 6.78 -15.51
N VAL A 71 19.00 6.24 -15.12
CA VAL A 71 19.20 5.61 -13.80
C VAL A 71 18.92 6.61 -12.68
N LYS A 72 19.47 7.82 -12.78
CA LYS A 72 19.24 8.89 -11.79
C LYS A 72 17.76 9.26 -11.66
N TYR A 73 17.06 9.39 -12.79
CA TYR A 73 15.61 9.66 -12.78
C TYR A 73 14.83 8.52 -12.12
N ARG A 74 15.20 7.26 -12.40
CA ARG A 74 14.56 6.09 -11.81
C ARG A 74 14.73 6.05 -10.29
N HIS A 75 15.96 6.22 -9.79
CA HIS A 75 16.23 6.27 -8.35
C HIS A 75 15.48 7.42 -7.68
N TRP A 76 15.50 8.62 -8.27
CA TRP A 76 14.71 9.75 -7.78
C TRP A 76 13.21 9.43 -7.71
N LEU A 77 12.67 8.70 -8.70
CA LEU A 77 11.26 8.32 -8.71
C LEU A 77 10.94 7.26 -7.63
N GLN A 78 11.86 6.33 -7.38
CA GLN A 78 11.78 5.38 -6.26
C GLN A 78 11.79 6.11 -4.91
N GLU A 79 12.68 7.10 -4.73
CA GLU A 79 12.73 7.94 -3.53
C GLU A 79 11.43 8.71 -3.31
N CYS A 80 10.87 9.30 -4.38
CA CYS A 80 9.58 9.98 -4.32
C CYS A 80 8.43 9.03 -3.92
N TYR A 81 8.46 7.78 -4.41
CA TYR A 81 7.49 6.76 -4.04
C TYR A 81 7.63 6.34 -2.57
N ASP A 82 8.86 6.14 -2.10
CA ASP A 82 9.15 5.82 -0.69
C ASP A 82 8.74 6.93 0.27
N ASP A 83 9.04 8.18 -0.06
CA ASP A 83 8.65 9.35 0.71
C ASP A 83 7.11 9.49 0.76
N SER A 84 6.46 9.33 -0.40
CA SER A 84 4.99 9.34 -0.49
C SER A 84 4.37 8.24 0.36
N PHE A 85 4.89 7.02 0.31
CA PHE A 85 4.38 5.89 1.09
C PHE A 85 4.53 6.14 2.59
N THR A 86 5.66 6.70 3.01
CA THR A 86 5.93 7.09 4.40
C THR A 86 4.92 8.15 4.88
N LYS A 87 4.73 9.22 4.10
CA LYS A 87 3.77 10.28 4.42
C LYS A 87 2.33 9.76 4.46
N LEU A 88 1.91 8.94 3.48
CA LEU A 88 0.60 8.30 3.45
C LEU A 88 0.36 7.44 4.69
N THR A 89 1.36 6.66 5.11
CA THR A 89 1.27 5.82 6.31
C THR A 89 1.12 6.67 7.57
N HIS A 90 1.82 7.81 7.66
CA HIS A 90 1.64 8.77 8.76
C HIS A 90 0.22 9.36 8.83
N LEU A 91 -0.50 9.48 7.70
CA LEU A 91 -1.89 9.94 7.73
C LEU A 91 -2.82 8.98 8.46
N LEU A 92 -2.46 7.69 8.57
CA LEU A 92 -3.25 6.69 9.28
C LEU A 92 -3.35 6.99 10.78
N THR A 93 -2.43 7.76 11.37
CA THR A 93 -2.45 8.07 12.81
C THR A 93 -2.79 9.52 13.11
N LYS A 94 -2.50 10.48 12.21
CA LYS A 94 -2.56 11.92 12.51
C LYS A 94 -3.77 12.67 11.96
N GLN A 95 -4.71 12.01 11.29
CA GLN A 95 -5.79 12.68 10.54
C GLN A 95 -7.19 12.20 10.96
N ASN A 96 -8.23 12.89 10.46
CA ASN A 96 -9.61 12.45 10.67
C ASN A 96 -9.93 11.15 9.92
N GLN A 97 -10.99 10.45 10.35
CA GLN A 97 -11.32 9.11 9.82
C GLN A 97 -11.52 9.05 8.30
N PRO A 98 -12.20 10.01 7.63
CA PRO A 98 -12.30 10.01 6.17
C PRO A 98 -10.94 10.03 5.45
N VAL A 99 -9.99 10.82 5.95
CA VAL A 99 -8.63 10.90 5.38
C VAL A 99 -7.87 9.61 5.64
N GLN A 100 -7.92 9.09 6.88
CA GLN A 100 -7.28 7.83 7.26
C GLN A 100 -7.76 6.66 6.39
N LYS A 101 -9.08 6.53 6.16
CA LYS A 101 -9.65 5.48 5.31
C LYS A 101 -9.22 5.60 3.85
N GLN A 102 -9.17 6.83 3.32
CA GLN A 102 -8.69 7.09 1.95
C GLN A 102 -7.20 6.75 1.80
N ALA A 103 -6.37 7.15 2.77
CA ALA A 103 -4.95 6.81 2.80
C ALA A 103 -4.74 5.30 2.85
N LEU A 104 -5.47 4.58 3.72
CA LEU A 104 -5.39 3.12 3.81
C LEU A 104 -5.75 2.44 2.49
N SER A 105 -6.86 2.85 1.86
CA SER A 105 -7.27 2.30 0.55
C SER A 105 -6.19 2.54 -0.52
N THR A 106 -5.64 3.76 -0.56
CA THR A 106 -4.59 4.14 -1.51
C THR A 106 -3.32 3.30 -1.30
N ILE A 107 -2.85 3.21 -0.06
CA ILE A 107 -1.68 2.39 0.30
C ILE A 107 -1.88 0.94 -0.15
N MET A 108 -3.04 0.34 0.15
CA MET A 108 -3.29 -1.05 -0.20
C MET A 108 -3.40 -1.29 -1.70
N LYS A 109 -3.90 -0.32 -2.48
CA LYS A 109 -3.85 -0.37 -3.95
C LYS A 109 -2.42 -0.28 -4.50
N LEU A 110 -1.57 0.53 -3.87
CA LEU A 110 -0.14 0.63 -4.24
C LEU A 110 0.61 -0.67 -3.91
N VAL A 111 0.40 -1.24 -2.71
CA VAL A 111 0.92 -2.57 -2.30
C VAL A 111 0.53 -3.63 -3.33
N ALA A 112 -0.75 -3.65 -3.68
CA ALA A 112 -1.31 -4.50 -4.73
C ALA A 112 -0.53 -4.36 -6.04
N GLN A 113 -0.45 -3.13 -6.55
CA GLN A 113 0.15 -2.83 -7.85
C GLN A 113 1.65 -3.13 -7.88
N GLU A 114 2.37 -2.87 -6.80
CA GLU A 114 3.79 -3.21 -6.64
C GLU A 114 3.98 -4.74 -6.58
N GLY A 115 3.05 -5.48 -5.98
CA GLY A 115 3.03 -6.94 -6.06
C GLY A 115 2.95 -7.48 -7.49
N LYS A 116 2.13 -6.84 -8.35
CA LYS A 116 2.01 -7.18 -9.78
C LYS A 116 3.17 -6.67 -10.64
N HIS A 117 3.75 -5.55 -10.27
CA HIS A 117 4.86 -4.90 -10.96
C HIS A 117 6.00 -4.59 -9.98
N PRO A 118 6.76 -5.62 -9.55
CA PRO A 118 7.81 -5.44 -8.55
C PRO A 118 8.88 -4.47 -9.03
N ILE A 119 9.26 -3.52 -8.16
CA ILE A 119 10.33 -2.55 -8.40
C ILE A 119 11.68 -3.28 -8.50
N LYS A 120 11.93 -4.21 -7.58
CA LYS A 120 13.16 -5.00 -7.58
C LYS A 120 13.01 -6.20 -8.51
N PRO A 121 14.06 -6.55 -9.29
CA PRO A 121 14.04 -7.73 -10.14
C PRO A 121 13.76 -8.97 -9.29
N THR A 122 12.55 -9.50 -9.43
CA THR A 122 12.21 -10.85 -8.99
C THR A 122 12.26 -11.72 -10.24
N ASP A 123 12.61 -13.00 -10.11
CA ASP A 123 12.39 -13.95 -11.21
C ASP A 123 10.96 -13.75 -11.72
N GLN A 124 10.80 -13.35 -12.99
CA GLN A 124 9.50 -12.88 -13.54
C GLN A 124 8.35 -13.90 -13.40
N LYS A 125 8.66 -15.13 -12.98
CA LYS A 125 7.73 -16.24 -12.75
C LYS A 125 7.38 -16.47 -11.27
N LYS A 126 8.02 -15.79 -10.32
CA LYS A 126 7.77 -15.94 -8.89
C LYS A 126 6.82 -14.87 -8.40
N PHE A 127 5.79 -15.32 -7.69
CA PHE A 127 4.87 -14.46 -6.94
C PHE A 127 5.66 -13.54 -6.00
N HIS A 128 5.34 -12.24 -6.01
CA HIS A 128 5.93 -11.25 -5.13
C HIS A 128 4.85 -10.58 -4.28
N PHE A 129 5.12 -10.43 -2.98
CA PHE A 129 4.29 -9.65 -2.07
C PHE A 129 5.19 -8.63 -1.34
N PRO A 130 4.91 -7.32 -1.42
CA PRO A 130 5.78 -6.29 -0.85
C PRO A 130 5.56 -6.16 0.66
N VAL A 131 6.05 -7.13 1.44
CA VAL A 131 5.89 -7.17 2.91
C VAL A 131 6.40 -5.90 3.59
N HIS A 132 7.48 -5.31 3.07
CA HIS A 132 8.07 -4.06 3.58
C HIS A 132 7.10 -2.87 3.51
N ARG A 133 6.12 -2.90 2.59
CA ARG A 133 5.03 -1.92 2.49
C ARG A 133 3.88 -2.22 3.46
N LEU A 134 3.56 -3.49 3.64
CA LEU A 134 2.48 -3.92 4.53
C LEU A 134 2.83 -3.71 6.01
N GLN A 135 4.09 -3.96 6.40
CA GLN A 135 4.49 -3.91 7.81
C GLN A 135 4.22 -2.54 8.49
N PRO A 136 4.58 -1.39 7.91
CA PRO A 136 4.22 -0.08 8.46
C PRO A 136 2.71 0.14 8.61
N VAL A 137 1.90 -0.40 7.70
CA VAL A 137 0.43 -0.32 7.78
C VAL A 137 -0.08 -1.10 8.98
N VAL A 138 0.38 -2.34 9.18
CA VAL A 138 -0.02 -3.16 10.33
C VAL A 138 0.42 -2.50 11.65
N LEU A 139 1.63 -1.93 11.70
CA LEU A 139 2.08 -1.19 12.88
C LEU A 139 1.21 0.04 13.16
N ALA A 140 0.77 0.78 12.13
CA ALA A 140 -0.14 1.90 12.30
C ALA A 140 -1.53 1.46 12.79
N LEU A 141 -2.05 0.32 12.30
CA LEU A 141 -3.29 -0.29 12.80
C LEU A 141 -3.16 -0.72 14.26
N LEU A 142 -1.97 -1.15 14.69
CA LEU A 142 -1.69 -1.57 16.07
C LEU A 142 -1.16 -0.42 16.94
N SER A 143 -1.54 0.83 16.65
CA SER A 143 -1.11 1.99 17.42
C SER A 143 -1.34 1.79 18.92
N SER A 144 -0.34 2.20 19.72
CA SER A 144 -0.45 2.24 21.18
C SER A 144 -1.09 3.53 21.70
N GLU A 145 -1.29 4.52 20.83
CA GLU A 145 -1.76 5.87 21.20
C GLU A 145 -3.22 6.11 20.81
N HIS A 146 -3.67 5.52 19.71
CA HIS A 146 -4.99 5.77 19.15
C HIS A 146 -5.80 4.47 19.00
N ASN A 147 -7.10 4.56 19.24
CA ASN A 147 -8.03 3.51 18.83
C ASN A 147 -8.16 3.55 17.30
N THR A 148 -7.94 2.41 16.64
CA THR A 148 -7.92 2.27 15.18
C THR A 148 -9.01 1.32 14.67
N SER A 149 -10.04 0.99 15.47
CA SER A 149 -11.07 0.01 15.10
C SER A 149 -11.77 0.37 13.77
N HIS A 150 -11.93 1.66 13.43
CA HIS A 150 -12.50 2.09 12.15
C HIS A 150 -11.58 1.82 10.95
N LEU A 151 -10.25 1.87 11.16
CA LEU A 151 -9.27 1.49 10.14
C LEU A 151 -9.18 -0.03 10.01
N ILE A 152 -9.21 -0.76 11.12
CA ILE A 152 -9.23 -2.22 11.13
C ILE A 152 -10.46 -2.74 10.38
N ALA A 153 -11.64 -2.17 10.64
CA ALA A 153 -12.86 -2.49 9.90
C ALA A 153 -12.73 -2.22 8.39
N ARG A 154 -12.07 -1.11 8.00
CA ARG A 154 -11.81 -0.82 6.58
C ARG A 154 -10.75 -1.76 5.97
N PHE A 155 -9.78 -2.19 6.78
CA PHE A 155 -8.71 -3.09 6.39
C PHE A 155 -9.19 -4.53 6.17
N GLN A 156 -10.32 -4.91 6.79
CA GLN A 156 -10.93 -6.23 6.66
C GLN A 156 -11.23 -6.63 5.20
N GLU A 157 -11.53 -5.65 4.34
CA GLU A 157 -11.72 -5.89 2.90
C GLU A 157 -10.45 -6.49 2.25
N PHE A 158 -9.27 -6.15 2.76
CA PHE A 158 -7.99 -6.64 2.26
C PHE A 158 -7.55 -7.95 2.94
N THR A 159 -7.90 -8.17 4.20
CA THR A 159 -7.60 -9.44 4.89
C THR A 159 -8.41 -10.61 4.33
N ALA A 160 -9.44 -10.34 3.52
CA ALA A 160 -10.14 -11.37 2.74
C ALA A 160 -9.25 -12.05 1.67
N TYR A 161 -8.16 -11.40 1.23
CA TYR A 161 -7.21 -11.99 0.29
C TYR A 161 -6.19 -12.87 1.03
N LYS A 162 -5.95 -14.08 0.51
CA LYS A 162 -5.13 -15.10 1.18
C LYS A 162 -3.70 -14.63 1.47
N ASP A 163 -3.05 -14.01 0.50
CA ASP A 163 -1.70 -13.47 0.62
C ASP A 163 -1.62 -12.38 1.69
N VAL A 164 -2.58 -11.46 1.74
CA VAL A 164 -2.66 -10.44 2.78
C VAL A 164 -2.85 -11.09 4.15
N SER A 165 -3.85 -11.97 4.32
CA SER A 165 -4.09 -12.64 5.62
C SER A 165 -2.86 -13.41 6.11
N PHE A 166 -2.16 -14.12 5.22
CA PHE A 166 -0.95 -14.87 5.54
C PHE A 166 0.15 -13.95 6.08
N HIS A 167 0.43 -12.85 5.38
CA HIS A 167 1.46 -11.91 5.81
C HIS A 167 1.05 -11.13 7.07
N VAL A 168 -0.24 -10.80 7.25
CA VAL A 168 -0.73 -10.18 8.48
C VAL A 168 -0.57 -11.12 9.67
N TRP A 169 -0.93 -12.40 9.56
CA TRP A 169 -0.71 -13.39 10.63
C TRP A 169 0.77 -13.50 11.03
N LYS A 170 1.67 -13.54 10.03
CA LYS A 170 3.11 -13.56 10.29
C LYS A 170 3.58 -12.30 11.02
N LEU A 171 3.16 -11.13 10.56
CA LEU A 171 3.50 -9.85 11.20
C LEU A 171 2.94 -9.74 12.62
N LEU A 172 1.72 -10.22 12.87
CA LEU A 172 1.12 -10.24 14.22
C LEU A 172 1.97 -11.06 15.19
N LEU A 173 2.49 -12.21 14.76
CA LEU A 173 3.39 -13.03 15.58
C LEU A 173 4.68 -12.29 15.93
N ASP A 174 5.34 -11.70 14.94
CA ASP A 174 6.59 -10.95 15.12
C ASP A 174 6.39 -9.72 16.04
N ILE A 175 5.27 -9.02 15.87
CA ILE A 175 4.91 -7.84 16.67
C ILE A 175 4.57 -8.23 18.11
N ALA A 176 3.84 -9.32 18.32
CA ALA A 176 3.51 -9.82 19.65
C ALA A 176 4.76 -10.22 20.45
N GLN A 177 5.75 -10.83 19.79
CA GLN A 177 7.01 -11.22 20.43
C GLN A 177 7.90 -10.03 20.80
N SER A 178 7.85 -8.94 20.01
CA SER A 178 8.65 -7.74 20.25
C SER A 178 8.06 -6.80 21.31
N HIS A 179 6.73 -6.80 21.51
CA HIS A 179 6.05 -5.94 22.48
C HIS A 179 5.98 -6.57 23.89
N LYS A 180 7.04 -6.39 24.69
CA LYS A 180 7.14 -6.98 26.04
C LYS A 180 6.14 -6.43 27.07
N ARG A 181 5.63 -5.20 26.89
CA ARG A 181 4.69 -4.53 27.82
C ARG A 181 3.65 -3.73 27.04
N PRO A 182 2.66 -4.39 26.41
CA PRO A 182 1.65 -3.69 25.63
C PRO A 182 0.66 -2.95 26.55
N ASN A 183 0.20 -1.78 26.11
CA ASN A 183 -0.83 -1.04 26.83
C ASN A 183 -2.24 -1.50 26.40
N CYS A 184 -3.28 -1.05 27.11
CA CYS A 184 -4.66 -1.47 26.82
C CYS A 184 -5.16 -1.07 25.42
N ILE A 185 -4.65 0.03 24.85
CA ILE A 185 -5.01 0.48 23.50
C ILE A 185 -4.45 -0.48 22.45
N PHE A 186 -3.16 -0.80 22.55
CA PHE A 186 -2.50 -1.78 21.72
C PHE A 186 -3.20 -3.14 21.80
N ILE A 187 -3.46 -3.65 23.01
CA ILE A 187 -4.11 -4.95 23.21
C ILE A 187 -5.46 -5.00 22.51
N ARG A 188 -6.28 -3.95 22.66
CA ARG A 188 -7.58 -3.85 21.97
C ARG A 188 -7.42 -3.85 20.45
N ASN A 189 -6.56 -2.99 19.91
CA ASN A 189 -6.33 -2.93 18.46
C ASN A 189 -5.80 -4.26 17.92
N PHE A 190 -4.95 -4.96 18.68
CA PHE A 190 -4.42 -6.28 18.33
C PHE A 190 -5.51 -7.36 18.27
N LEU A 191 -6.36 -7.42 19.30
CA LEU A 191 -7.49 -8.36 19.33
C LEU A 191 -8.52 -8.04 18.25
N ASP A 192 -8.84 -6.76 18.02
CA ASP A 192 -9.72 -6.32 16.95
C ASP A 192 -9.17 -6.75 15.58
N LEU A 193 -7.86 -6.58 15.34
CA LEU A 193 -7.24 -7.00 14.09
C LEU A 193 -7.26 -8.52 13.94
N MET A 194 -6.92 -9.28 14.99
CA MET A 194 -7.01 -10.75 14.97
C MET A 194 -8.43 -11.24 14.63
N ASP A 195 -9.46 -10.63 15.21
CA ASP A 195 -10.87 -10.95 14.92
C ASP A 195 -11.23 -10.70 13.45
N LYS A 196 -10.60 -9.71 12.80
CA LYS A 196 -10.85 -9.36 11.40
C LYS A 196 -9.95 -10.07 10.39
N VAL A 197 -8.99 -10.89 10.81
CA VAL A 197 -8.17 -11.68 9.90
C VAL A 197 -8.76 -13.09 9.82
N PRO A 198 -9.21 -13.55 8.63
CA PRO A 198 -9.74 -14.90 8.48
C PRO A 198 -8.72 -15.96 8.91
N LEU A 199 -9.18 -16.96 9.66
CA LEU A 199 -8.43 -18.20 9.84
C LEU A 199 -8.53 -19.02 8.56
N SER A 200 -7.40 -19.54 8.07
CA SER A 200 -7.43 -20.50 6.98
C SER A 200 -8.27 -21.70 7.41
N LYS A 201 -9.32 -22.02 6.65
CA LYS A 201 -10.05 -23.27 6.84
C LYS A 201 -9.05 -24.41 6.67
N SER A 202 -8.97 -25.30 7.66
CA SER A 202 -8.21 -26.55 7.60
C SER A 202 -8.46 -27.26 6.26
N PRO A 203 -7.47 -27.95 5.66
CA PRO A 203 -7.73 -28.85 4.55
C PRO A 203 -8.64 -29.99 5.06
N VAL A 204 -9.94 -29.82 4.90
CA VAL A 204 -10.88 -30.93 5.00
C VAL A 204 -10.50 -31.92 3.89
N PRO A 205 -10.31 -33.21 4.19
CA PRO A 205 -9.94 -34.20 3.19
C PRO A 205 -11.01 -34.24 2.10
N ALA A 206 -10.54 -34.23 0.85
CA ALA A 206 -11.33 -34.08 -0.35
C ALA A 206 -12.60 -34.97 -0.37
N SER A 207 -13.76 -34.34 -0.38
CA SER A 207 -14.95 -34.91 -1.00
C SER A 207 -15.70 -33.80 -1.74
N GLU A 208 -15.63 -33.93 -3.06
CA GLU A 208 -16.66 -33.60 -4.05
C GLU A 208 -17.16 -32.14 -4.18
N ASN A 209 -16.83 -31.57 -5.33
CA ASN A 209 -17.59 -30.60 -6.12
C ASN A 209 -18.19 -29.41 -5.34
N VAL A 210 -17.35 -28.41 -5.09
CA VAL A 210 -17.81 -27.02 -4.93
C VAL A 210 -17.05 -26.19 -5.94
N GLY A 211 -17.77 -25.58 -6.87
CA GLY A 211 -17.23 -24.66 -7.85
C GLY A 211 -16.32 -23.63 -7.19
N ASP A 212 -15.17 -23.40 -7.82
CA ASP A 212 -14.12 -22.46 -7.46
C ASP A 212 -14.69 -21.05 -7.23
N ALA A 213 -15.15 -20.80 -6.00
CA ALA A 213 -15.53 -19.50 -5.52
C ALA A 213 -14.32 -18.86 -4.83
N GLY A 214 -13.38 -18.40 -5.65
CA GLY A 214 -12.59 -17.20 -5.36
C GLY A 214 -11.40 -17.37 -4.42
N SER A 215 -10.40 -18.17 -4.82
CA SER A 215 -9.05 -18.08 -4.25
C SER A 215 -8.29 -16.83 -4.73
N SER A 216 -8.86 -15.63 -4.57
CA SER A 216 -8.21 -14.40 -5.03
C SER A 216 -7.08 -13.99 -4.08
N THR A 217 -5.86 -13.97 -4.58
CA THR A 217 -4.73 -13.23 -3.99
C THR A 217 -4.86 -11.76 -4.35
N LEU A 218 -4.48 -10.85 -3.46
CA LEU A 218 -4.40 -9.43 -3.77
C LEU A 218 -3.33 -9.25 -4.86
N CYS A 219 -2.07 -9.55 -4.55
CA CYS A 219 -0.91 -9.26 -5.41
C CYS A 219 -0.71 -10.24 -6.59
N GLY A 220 -1.55 -11.26 -6.75
CA GLY A 220 -1.42 -12.22 -7.86
C GLY A 220 -2.04 -11.75 -9.18
N VAL A 221 -1.85 -12.56 -10.22
CA VAL A 221 -2.27 -12.26 -11.61
C VAL A 221 -3.78 -11.99 -11.73
N GLU A 222 -4.59 -12.62 -10.87
CA GLU A 222 -6.06 -12.47 -10.85
C GLU A 222 -6.59 -11.43 -9.83
N GLY A 223 -5.73 -10.65 -9.19
CA GLY A 223 -6.13 -9.69 -8.16
C GLY A 223 -7.10 -8.63 -8.68
N ARG A 224 -8.40 -8.78 -8.42
CA ARG A 224 -9.46 -7.83 -8.79
C ARG A 224 -9.71 -6.82 -7.67
N TRP A 225 -8.78 -5.89 -7.47
CA TRP A 225 -8.99 -4.76 -6.54
C TRP A 225 -9.68 -3.55 -7.20
N GLN A 226 -9.83 -3.55 -8.53
CA GLN A 226 -10.53 -2.49 -9.29
C GLN A 226 -12.02 -2.38 -8.91
N THR A 227 -12.58 -3.37 -8.23
CA THR A 227 -13.96 -3.41 -7.73
C THR A 227 -14.11 -2.93 -6.28
N LEU A 228 -13.03 -2.59 -5.58
CA LEU A 228 -13.07 -2.07 -4.21
C LEU A 228 -13.05 -0.53 -4.22
N CYS A 229 -14.23 0.07 -4.44
CA CYS A 229 -14.49 1.50 -4.31
C CYS A 229 -15.79 1.72 -3.55
#